data_AF-A0A939YHJ7-F1
#
_entry.id   AF-A0A939YHJ7-F1
#
_cell.length_a   1.000
_cell.length_b   1.000
_cell.length_c   1.000
_cell.angle_alpha   90.00
_cell.angle_beta   90.00
_cell.angle_gamma   90.00
#
_symmetry.space_group_name_H-M   'P 1'
#
loop_
_entity.id
_entity.type
_entity.pdbx_description
1 polymer ?
#
loop_
_entity_poly.entity_id
_entity_poly.type
_entity_poly.pdbx_seq_one_letter_code
_entity_poly.pdbx_strand_id
1 'polypeptide(L)'
;MKKVKEYLKRLFIDGLSGMATGLFATLIIGTIIAQIGAYIPGKAGELITLVGKSAQLVMGAGIGAGVALKYKQSPLVTISAAVCGMVGAYASQIIKGTVIVDGLVNLRAPGEPLGAFIAAYVGIEIGRLVAGKT
;
A
#
# COMPACT_ATOMS: atom_id res chain seq x y z
N MET A 1 -24.66 21.58 1.59
CA MET A 1 -24.45 20.39 2.46
C MET A 1 -24.34 19.05 1.71
N LYS A 2 -25.14 18.76 0.66
CA LYS A 2 -25.08 17.45 -0.05
C LYS A 2 -23.70 17.10 -0.63
N LYS A 3 -23.03 18.03 -1.32
CA LYS A 3 -21.68 17.81 -1.89
C LYS A 3 -20.61 17.49 -0.84
N VAL A 4 -20.66 18.13 0.33
CA VAL A 4 -19.72 17.87 1.44
C VAL A 4 -19.95 16.46 2.00
N LYS A 5 -21.21 16.07 2.18
CA LYS A 5 -21.57 14.72 2.66
C LYS A 5 -21.10 13.63 1.70
N GLU A 6 -21.19 13.88 0.40
CA GLU A 6 -20.73 12.95 -0.64
C GLU A 6 -19.21 12.84 -0.68
N TYR A 7 -18.49 13.95 -0.54
CA TYR A 7 -17.04 13.95 -0.42
C TYR A 7 -16.57 13.19 0.83
N LEU A 8 -17.19 13.44 1.98
CA LEU A 8 -16.88 12.73 3.23
C LEU A 8 -17.13 11.23 3.11
N LYS A 9 -18.24 10.81 2.47
CA LYS A 9 -18.50 9.41 2.18
C LYS A 9 -17.39 8.80 1.32
N ARG A 10 -17.00 9.49 0.25
CA ARG A 10 -15.95 9.01 -0.66
C ARG A 10 -14.60 8.85 0.05
N LEU A 11 -14.22 9.83 0.88
CA LEU A 11 -12.94 9.79 1.60
C LEU A 11 -12.96 8.77 2.74
N PHE A 12 -13.91 8.91 3.68
CA PHE A 12 -13.92 8.12 4.92
C PHE A 12 -14.52 6.74 4.76
N ILE A 13 -15.54 6.56 3.92
CA ILE A 13 -16.17 5.25 3.76
C ILE A 13 -15.46 4.50 2.65
N ASP A 14 -15.50 5.03 1.42
CA ASP A 14 -14.93 4.31 0.28
C ASP A 14 -13.39 4.27 0.35
N GLY A 15 -12.74 5.39 0.69
CA GLY A 15 -11.28 5.44 0.80
C GLY A 15 -10.73 4.53 1.89
N LEU A 16 -11.20 4.67 3.13
CA LEU A 16 -10.73 3.80 4.23
C LEU A 16 -11.13 2.33 4.05
N SER A 17 -12.26 2.04 3.40
CA SER A 17 -12.61 0.66 3.04
C SER A 17 -11.61 0.06 2.04
N GLY A 18 -11.20 0.82 1.03
CA GLY A 18 -10.19 0.39 0.06
C GLY A 18 -8.81 0.19 0.71
N MET A 19 -8.43 1.08 1.62
CA MET A 19 -7.24 0.93 2.45
C MET A 19 -7.29 -0.36 3.28
N ALA A 20 -8.43 -0.66 3.93
CA ALA A 20 -8.60 -1.87 4.71
C ALA A 20 -8.43 -3.14 3.86
N THR A 21 -8.95 -3.15 2.63
CA THR A 21 -8.71 -4.26 1.68
C THR A 21 -7.23 -4.43 1.37
N GLY A 22 -6.51 -3.32 1.10
CA GLY A 22 -5.07 -3.33 0.85
C GLY A 22 -4.27 -3.84 2.04
N LEU A 23 -4.56 -3.35 3.25
CA LEU A 23 -3.94 -3.79 4.51
C LEU A 23 -4.19 -5.27 4.79
N PHE A 24 -5.41 -5.74 4.56
CA PHE A 24 -5.75 -7.14 4.79
C PHE A 24 -4.97 -8.06 3.84
N ALA A 25 -5.00 -7.75 2.55
CA ALA A 25 -4.37 -8.56 1.51
C ALA A 25 -2.83 -8.63 1.62
N THR A 26 -2.19 -7.61 2.21
CA THR A 26 -0.73 -7.53 2.30
C THR A 26 -0.20 -7.78 3.71
N LEU A 27 -0.57 -6.94 4.67
CA LEU A 27 -0.02 -6.96 6.02
C LEU A 27 -0.57 -8.13 6.85
N ILE A 28 -1.89 -8.32 6.87
CA ILE A 28 -2.52 -9.37 7.70
C ILE A 28 -2.20 -10.76 7.13
N ILE A 29 -2.46 -10.98 5.84
CA ILE A 29 -2.13 -12.25 5.19
C ILE A 29 -0.61 -12.51 5.25
N GLY A 30 0.22 -11.50 5.01
CA GLY A 30 1.68 -11.63 5.13
C GLY A 30 2.14 -11.99 6.54
N THR A 31 1.46 -11.51 7.58
CA THR A 31 1.74 -11.87 8.98
C THR A 31 1.38 -13.34 9.25
N ILE A 32 0.23 -13.80 8.77
CA ILE A 32 -0.21 -15.20 8.93
C ILE A 32 0.78 -16.14 8.25
N ILE A 33 1.19 -15.85 7.00
CA ILE A 33 2.19 -16.64 6.28
C ILE A 33 3.52 -16.65 7.06
N ALA A 34 3.96 -15.49 7.55
CA ALA A 34 5.20 -15.40 8.30
C ALA A 34 5.18 -16.22 9.60
N GLN A 35 4.04 -16.22 10.30
CA GLN A 35 3.81 -17.00 11.51
C GLN A 35 3.84 -18.50 11.21
N ILE A 36 3.17 -18.97 10.16
CA ILE A 36 3.23 -20.38 9.73
C ILE A 36 4.68 -20.81 9.47
N GLY A 37 5.44 -19.99 8.74
CA GLY A 37 6.85 -20.26 8.47
C GLY A 37 7.69 -20.35 9.74
N ALA A 38 7.40 -19.53 10.75
CA ALA A 38 8.14 -19.53 12.02
C ALA A 38 7.92 -20.80 12.85
N TYR A 39 6.82 -21.53 12.64
CA TYR A 39 6.55 -22.81 13.30
C TYR A 39 7.19 -24.01 12.58
N ILE A 40 7.74 -23.81 11.37
CA ILE A 40 8.38 -24.87 10.59
C ILE A 40 9.91 -24.74 10.75
N PRO A 41 10.60 -25.74 11.31
CA PRO A 41 12.05 -25.66 11.48
C PRO A 41 12.80 -25.83 10.16
N GLY A 42 13.98 -25.20 10.07
CA GLY A 42 14.90 -25.31 8.96
C GLY A 42 14.61 -24.38 7.78
N LYS A 43 15.36 -24.56 6.70
CA LYS A 43 15.39 -23.66 5.54
C LYS A 43 14.03 -23.47 4.86
N ALA A 44 13.15 -24.48 4.92
CA ALA A 44 11.80 -24.40 4.39
C ALA A 44 10.94 -23.36 5.14
N GLY A 45 10.99 -23.34 6.47
CA GLY A 45 10.28 -22.34 7.28
C GLY A 45 10.81 -20.93 7.08
N GLU A 46 12.13 -20.78 7.00
CA GLU A 46 12.77 -19.47 6.72
C GLU A 46 12.30 -18.86 5.39
N LEU A 47 12.19 -19.67 4.34
CA LEU A 47 11.68 -19.22 3.04
C LEU A 47 10.21 -18.77 3.12
N ILE A 48 9.37 -19.52 3.84
CA ILE A 48 7.96 -19.16 4.06
C ILE A 48 7.87 -17.84 4.85
N THR A 49 8.68 -17.68 5.91
CA THR A 49 8.74 -16.44 6.68
C THR A 49 9.20 -15.26 5.83
N LEU A 50 10.17 -15.47 4.92
CA LEU A 50 10.62 -14.43 4.00
C LEU A 50 9.51 -13.99 3.03
N VAL A 51 8.73 -14.93 2.48
CA VAL A 51 7.58 -14.61 1.63
C VAL A 51 6.55 -13.78 2.40
N GLY A 52 6.20 -14.19 3.62
CA GLY A 52 5.27 -13.45 4.48
C GLY A 52 5.76 -12.04 4.79
N LYS A 53 7.03 -11.88 5.15
CA LYS A 53 7.64 -10.55 5.38
C LYS A 53 7.66 -9.70 4.12
N SER A 54 7.95 -10.28 2.96
CA SER A 54 7.95 -9.56 1.68
C SER A 54 6.55 -9.02 1.36
N ALA A 55 5.50 -9.81 1.61
CA ALA A 55 4.11 -9.36 1.46
C ALA A 55 3.78 -8.18 2.38
N GLN A 56 4.30 -8.16 3.61
CA GLN A 56 4.13 -7.04 4.53
C GLN A 56 4.87 -5.78 4.06
N LEU A 57 6.05 -5.92 3.43
CA LEU A 57 6.82 -4.79 2.92
C LEU A 57 6.12 -4.06 1.77
N VAL A 58 5.34 -4.78 0.95
CA VAL A 58 4.57 -4.20 -0.17
C VAL A 58 3.20 -3.66 0.25
N MET A 59 2.94 -3.52 1.55
CA MET A 59 1.68 -2.99 2.07
C MET A 59 1.27 -1.65 1.47
N GLY A 60 2.24 -0.73 1.28
CA GLY A 60 1.96 0.57 0.65
C GLY A 60 1.36 0.44 -0.75
N ALA A 61 1.87 -0.49 -1.56
CA ALA A 61 1.32 -0.81 -2.87
C ALA A 61 -0.08 -1.42 -2.77
N GLY A 62 -0.28 -2.34 -1.82
CA GLY A 62 -1.58 -2.95 -1.55
C GLY A 62 -2.64 -1.92 -1.19
N ILE A 63 -2.32 -0.96 -0.32
CA ILE A 63 -3.21 0.14 0.04
C ILE A 63 -3.53 1.00 -1.19
N GLY A 64 -2.52 1.42 -1.95
CA GLY A 64 -2.74 2.27 -3.12
C GLY A 64 -3.62 1.61 -4.18
N ALA A 65 -3.36 0.34 -4.49
CA ALA A 65 -4.19 -0.45 -5.38
C ALA A 65 -5.60 -0.67 -4.81
N GLY A 66 -5.73 -1.00 -3.52
CA GLY A 66 -7.01 -1.24 -2.86
C GLY A 66 -7.94 -0.03 -2.89
N VAL A 67 -7.41 1.18 -2.66
CA VAL A 67 -8.17 2.43 -2.74
C VAL A 67 -8.60 2.71 -4.18
N ALA A 68 -7.70 2.57 -5.16
CA ALA A 68 -8.01 2.79 -6.57
C ALA A 68 -9.07 1.81 -7.10
N LEU A 69 -8.99 0.54 -6.71
CA LEU A 69 -9.99 -0.48 -7.04
C LEU A 69 -11.35 -0.17 -6.41
N LYS A 70 -11.39 0.27 -5.15
CA LYS A 70 -12.62 0.69 -4.48
C LYS A 70 -13.25 1.90 -5.15
N TYR A 71 -12.44 2.80 -5.69
CA TYR A 71 -12.86 3.94 -6.51
C TYR A 71 -13.15 3.58 -7.98
N LYS A 72 -13.06 2.30 -8.37
CA LYS A 72 -13.31 1.81 -9.73
C LYS A 72 -12.49 2.56 -10.79
N GLN A 73 -11.23 2.84 -10.47
CA GLN A 73 -10.33 3.54 -11.38
C GLN A 73 -9.81 2.61 -12.47
N SER A 74 -9.26 3.19 -13.54
CA SER A 74 -8.67 2.42 -14.64
C SER A 74 -7.43 1.65 -14.17
N PRO A 75 -6.99 0.60 -14.91
CA PRO A 75 -5.78 -0.14 -14.59
C PRO A 75 -4.54 0.76 -14.46
N LEU A 76 -4.39 1.75 -15.34
CA LEU A 76 -3.25 2.68 -15.32
C LEU A 76 -3.22 3.53 -14.04
N VAL A 77 -4.37 4.04 -13.61
CA VAL A 77 -4.48 4.82 -12.37
C VAL A 77 -4.26 3.92 -11.16
N THR A 78 -4.73 2.67 -11.21
CA THR A 78 -4.55 1.69 -10.12
C THR A 78 -3.07 1.34 -9.92
N ILE A 79 -2.33 1.07 -11.00
CA ILE A 79 -0.90 0.78 -10.93
C ILE A 79 -0.14 2.01 -10.42
N SER A 80 -0.47 3.21 -10.93
CA SER A 80 0.15 4.46 -10.47
C SER A 80 -0.11 4.71 -8.98
N ALA A 81 -1.35 4.46 -8.52
CA ALA A 81 -1.72 4.59 -7.12
C ALA A 81 -0.94 3.63 -6.22
N ALA A 82 -0.65 2.41 -6.67
CA ALA A 82 0.19 1.47 -5.93
C ALA A 82 1.62 2.01 -5.74
N VAL A 83 2.19 2.63 -6.78
CA VAL A 83 3.52 3.28 -6.68
C VAL A 83 3.47 4.46 -5.71
N CYS A 84 2.49 5.35 -5.84
CA CYS A 84 2.30 6.46 -4.91
C CYS A 84 2.11 5.96 -3.47
N GLY A 85 1.35 4.88 -3.28
CA GLY A 85 1.12 4.25 -1.99
C GLY A 85 2.40 3.70 -1.37
N MET A 86 3.30 3.10 -2.14
CA MET A 86 4.62 2.69 -1.64
C MET A 86 5.47 3.89 -1.23
N VAL A 87 5.56 4.93 -2.07
CA VAL A 87 6.33 6.13 -1.72
C VAL A 87 5.78 6.78 -0.46
N GLY A 88 4.46 6.87 -0.33
CA GLY A 88 3.79 7.40 0.86
C GLY A 88 4.04 6.56 2.11
N ALA A 89 3.98 5.23 2.00
CA ALA A 89 4.26 4.31 3.10
C ALA A 89 5.66 4.51 3.69
N TYR A 90 6.65 4.83 2.86
CA TYR A 90 8.04 4.98 3.29
C TYR A 90 8.52 6.44 3.36
N ALA A 91 7.61 7.42 3.26
CA ALA A 91 7.97 8.84 3.20
C ALA A 91 8.83 9.29 4.40
N SER A 92 8.51 8.83 5.61
CA SER A 92 9.28 9.16 6.82
C SER A 92 10.72 8.62 6.76
N GLN A 93 10.91 7.41 6.24
CA GLN A 93 12.22 6.79 6.09
C GLN A 93 13.01 7.43 4.93
N ILE A 94 12.32 7.86 3.87
CA ILE A 94 12.91 8.61 2.74
C ILE A 94 13.47 9.93 3.25
N ILE A 95 12.68 10.70 4.02
CA ILE A 95 13.10 11.99 4.58
C ILE A 95 14.29 11.82 5.53
N LYS A 96 14.34 10.72 6.28
CA LYS A 96 15.45 10.39 7.19
C LYS A 96 16.71 9.87 6.47
N GLY A 97 16.65 9.69 5.14
CA GLY A 97 17.77 9.14 4.36
C GLY A 97 18.06 7.66 4.63
N THR A 98 17.14 6.92 5.29
CA THR A 98 17.39 5.53 5.70
C THR A 98 16.89 4.51 4.68
N VAL A 99 16.20 4.93 3.62
CA VAL A 99 15.69 4.03 2.57
C VAL A 99 16.77 3.67 1.56
N ILE A 100 17.68 4.59 1.24
CA ILE A 100 18.80 4.32 0.34
C ILE A 100 20.06 4.35 1.19
N VAL A 101 20.55 3.17 1.55
CA VAL A 101 21.83 3.01 2.24
C VAL A 101 22.71 2.21 1.31
N ASP A 102 23.85 2.78 0.92
CA ASP A 102 24.81 2.17 -0.01
C ASP A 102 24.23 1.81 -1.39
N GLY A 103 23.29 2.62 -1.90
CA GLY A 103 22.63 2.38 -3.19
C GLY A 103 21.57 1.26 -3.17
N LEU A 104 21.32 0.64 -2.02
CA LEU A 104 20.32 -0.41 -1.83
C LEU A 104 19.09 0.12 -1.10
N VAL A 105 17.92 -0.36 -1.55
CA VAL A 105 16.62 -0.02 -0.95
C VAL A 105 16.41 -0.86 0.32
N ASN A 106 16.59 -0.23 1.48
CA ASN A 106 16.55 -0.87 2.81
C ASN A 106 15.14 -0.78 3.43
N LEU A 107 14.26 -1.73 3.08
CA LEU A 107 12.92 -1.84 3.64
C LEU A 107 12.91 -2.83 4.81
N ARG A 108 13.22 -2.34 6.02
CA ARG A 108 13.38 -3.20 7.21
C ARG A 108 12.09 -3.53 7.94
N ALA A 109 11.07 -2.68 7.79
CA ALA A 109 9.78 -2.84 8.44
C ALA A 109 8.67 -2.40 7.47
N PRO A 110 7.42 -2.89 7.64
CA PRO A 110 6.29 -2.39 6.88
C PRO A 110 6.18 -0.86 7.04
N GLY A 111 5.85 -0.18 5.94
CA GLY A 111 5.68 1.26 5.93
C GLY A 111 4.44 1.73 6.73
N GLU A 112 4.19 3.02 6.73
CA GLU A 112 3.10 3.65 7.47
C GLU A 112 1.80 3.69 6.63
N PRO A 113 0.68 3.11 7.09
CA PRO A 113 -0.54 2.98 6.30
C PRO A 113 -1.21 4.30 5.90
N LEU A 114 -1.20 5.32 6.78
CA LEU A 114 -1.88 6.58 6.52
C LEU A 114 -1.14 7.38 5.44
N GLY A 115 0.19 7.42 5.48
CA GLY A 115 1.05 8.01 4.46
C GLY A 115 0.83 7.35 3.10
N ALA A 116 0.71 6.03 3.06
CA ALA A 116 0.35 5.30 1.84
C ALA A 116 -1.03 5.72 1.31
N PHE A 117 -2.03 5.79 2.18
CA PHE A 117 -3.40 6.18 1.80
C PHE A 117 -3.45 7.60 1.24
N ILE A 118 -2.83 8.58 1.91
CA ILE A 118 -2.85 9.98 1.49
C ILE A 118 -2.12 10.14 0.14
N ALA A 119 -0.92 9.56 0.00
CA ALA A 119 -0.16 9.64 -1.23
C ALA A 119 -0.89 8.97 -2.40
N ALA A 120 -1.47 7.79 -2.18
CA ALA A 120 -2.28 7.11 -3.17
C ALA A 120 -3.54 7.90 -3.54
N TYR A 121 -4.24 8.48 -2.57
CA TYR A 121 -5.43 9.30 -2.83
C TYR A 121 -5.12 10.48 -3.74
N VAL A 122 -4.06 11.24 -3.44
CA VAL A 122 -3.60 12.34 -4.29
C VAL A 122 -3.21 11.84 -5.68
N GLY A 123 -2.45 10.74 -5.75
CA GLY A 123 -2.06 10.12 -7.02
C GLY A 123 -3.26 9.68 -7.87
N ILE A 124 -4.32 9.17 -7.23
CA ILE A 124 -5.56 8.77 -7.90
C ILE A 124 -6.31 9.97 -8.45
N GLU A 125 -6.47 11.04 -7.67
CA GLU A 125 -7.18 12.24 -8.13
C GLU A 125 -6.48 12.87 -9.34
N ILE A 126 -5.15 12.97 -9.31
CA ILE A 126 -4.36 13.49 -10.43
C ILE A 126 -4.42 12.51 -11.61
N GLY A 127 -4.19 11.22 -11.37
CA GLY A 127 -4.18 10.19 -12.40
C GLY A 127 -5.51 10.09 -13.14
N ARG A 128 -6.64 10.23 -12.44
CA ARG A 128 -7.97 10.24 -13.03
C ARG A 128 -8.19 11.40 -14.01
N LEU A 129 -7.58 12.56 -13.78
CA LEU A 129 -7.72 13.73 -14.66
C LEU A 129 -6.99 13.56 -16.00
N VAL A 130 -5.92 12.75 -15.98
CA VAL A 130 -5.04 12.50 -17.14
C VAL A 130 -5.46 11.23 -17.88
N ALA A 131 -5.91 10.20 -17.16
CA ALA A 131 -6.29 8.91 -17.74
C ALA A 131 -7.50 9.05 -18.68
N GLY A 132 -7.35 8.59 -19.93
CA GLY A 132 -8.38 8.66 -20.97
C GLY A 132 -8.33 9.91 -21.85
N LYS A 133 -7.31 10.76 -21.68
CA LYS A 133 -7.02 11.91 -22.57
C LYS A 133 -5.84 11.67 -23.52
N THR A 134 -5.32 10.45 -23.56
CA THR A 134 -4.27 9.94 -24.46
C THR A 134 -4.86 8.84 -25.30
#